data_AF-A0A530L718-F1
#
_entry.id   AF-A0A530L718-F1
#
_cell.length_a   1.000
_cell.length_b   1.000
_cell.length_c   1.000
_cell.angle_alpha   90.00
_cell.angle_beta   90.00
_cell.angle_gamma   90.00
#
_symmetry.space_group_name_H-M   'P 1'
#
loop_
_entity.id
_entity.type
_entity.pdbx_description
1 polymer ?
#
loop_
_entity_poly.entity_id
_entity_poly.type
_entity_poly.pdbx_seq_one_letter_code
_entity_poly.pdbx_strand_id
1 'polypeptide(L)'
;TNVTNKPYGDQKVRNALQLAVDNAVVLQLGYGNAGTVAENHHVAPIHPEYYELPKVARDPAKAKALMAEAGQADFEHELITVDEDWHKNTGDAIAAQMRDAGIKVKRT
;
A
#
# COMPACT_ATOMS: atom_id res chain seq x y z
N THR A 1 -13.42 6.70 7.13
CA THR A 1 -12.20 5.87 7.03
C THR A 1 -12.50 4.48 7.57
N ASN A 2 -11.94 3.42 6.99
CA ASN A 2 -12.18 2.02 7.41
C ASN A 2 -11.40 1.62 8.69
N VAL A 3 -10.86 2.58 9.43
CA VAL A 3 -9.91 2.36 10.53
C VAL A 3 -10.55 1.81 11.81
N THR A 4 -11.87 1.88 11.96
CA THR A 4 -12.57 1.28 13.12
C THR A 4 -12.94 -0.19 12.88
N ASN A 5 -12.87 -0.66 11.64
CA ASN A 5 -13.12 -2.06 11.31
C ASN A 5 -11.85 -2.88 11.53
N LYS A 6 -11.99 -4.01 12.22
CA LYS A 6 -10.87 -4.94 12.41
C LYS A 6 -10.42 -5.48 11.04
N PRO A 7 -9.10 -5.62 10.80
CA PRO A 7 -7.97 -5.38 11.71
C PRO A 7 -7.38 -3.95 11.65
N TYR A 8 -7.95 -3.05 10.85
CA TYR A 8 -7.36 -1.74 10.50
C TYR A 8 -7.29 -0.71 11.63
N GLY A 9 -7.88 -1.02 12.79
CA GLY A 9 -7.69 -0.24 14.03
C GLY A 9 -6.27 -0.31 14.56
N ASP A 10 -5.57 -1.43 14.33
CA ASP A 10 -4.17 -1.58 14.70
C ASP A 10 -3.27 -0.82 13.73
N GLN A 11 -2.44 0.08 14.26
CA GLN A 11 -1.47 0.82 13.47
C GLN A 11 -0.41 -0.09 12.84
N LYS A 12 -0.04 -1.21 13.49
CA LYS A 12 0.91 -2.17 12.94
C LYS A 12 0.42 -2.76 11.64
N VAL A 13 -0.88 -3.08 11.55
CA VAL A 13 -1.51 -3.59 10.33
C VAL A 13 -1.42 -2.56 9.21
N ARG A 14 -1.74 -1.29 9.49
CA ARG A 14 -1.67 -0.23 8.46
C ARG A 14 -0.24 0.01 7.98
N ASN A 15 0.73 0.01 8.90
CA ASN A 15 2.14 0.14 8.58
C ASN A 15 2.65 -1.07 7.77
N ALA A 16 2.18 -2.28 8.10
CA ALA A 16 2.53 -3.49 7.35
C ALA A 16 2.06 -3.41 5.89
N LEU A 17 0.81 -2.98 5.68
CA LEU A 17 0.26 -2.78 4.34
C LEU A 17 1.06 -1.76 3.54
N GLN A 18 1.45 -0.65 4.16
CA GLN A 18 2.30 0.37 3.52
C GLN A 18 3.68 -0.20 3.14
N LEU A 19 4.34 -0.92 4.05
CA LEU A 19 5.67 -1.49 3.83
C LEU A 19 5.67 -2.63 2.80
N ALA A 20 4.54 -3.25 2.52
CA ALA A 20 4.43 -4.32 1.52
C ALA A 20 4.55 -3.81 0.08
N VAL A 21 4.30 -2.52 -0.16
CA VAL A 21 4.09 -1.93 -1.48
C VAL A 21 5.21 -0.94 -1.85
N ASP A 22 5.72 -1.07 -3.07
CA ASP A 22 6.63 -0.12 -3.72
C ASP A 22 5.83 0.79 -4.67
N ASN A 23 5.78 2.07 -4.33
CA ASN A 23 5.06 3.09 -5.08
C ASN A 23 5.64 3.32 -6.48
N ALA A 24 6.95 3.11 -6.70
CA ALA A 24 7.57 3.28 -8.01
C ALA A 24 7.12 2.18 -8.97
N VAL A 25 7.08 0.93 -8.51
CA VAL A 25 6.57 -0.20 -9.30
C VAL A 25 5.08 -0.03 -9.58
N VAL A 26 4.30 0.43 -8.60
CA VAL A 26 2.87 0.73 -8.79
C VAL A 26 2.68 1.80 -9.87
N LEU A 27 3.43 2.91 -9.82
CA LEU A 27 3.34 3.97 -10.82
C LEU A 27 3.71 3.47 -12.23
N GLN A 28 4.75 2.65 -12.33
CA GLN A 28 5.19 2.08 -13.61
C GLN A 28 4.12 1.16 -14.22
N LEU A 29 3.61 0.19 -13.44
CA LEU A 29 2.70 -0.84 -13.95
C LEU A 29 1.25 -0.34 -14.06
N GLY A 30 0.84 0.50 -13.13
CA GLY A 30 -0.53 1.03 -13.06
C GLY A 30 -0.78 2.18 -14.03
N TYR A 31 0.21 3.07 -14.20
CA TYR A 31 0.03 4.34 -14.90
C TYR A 31 1.16 4.67 -15.88
N GLY A 32 2.04 3.72 -16.20
CA GLY A 32 3.06 3.89 -17.24
C GLY A 32 4.04 5.02 -16.96
N ASN A 33 4.35 5.30 -15.69
CA ASN A 33 5.19 6.44 -15.27
C ASN A 33 4.64 7.83 -15.65
N ALA A 34 3.33 7.96 -15.89
CA ALA A 34 2.69 9.25 -16.15
C ALA A 34 2.48 10.07 -14.86
N GLY A 35 3.54 10.33 -14.10
CA GLY A 35 3.49 11.12 -12.87
C GLY A 35 4.79 11.10 -12.08
N THR A 36 4.73 11.56 -10.83
CA THR A 36 5.84 11.51 -9.88
C THR A 36 5.53 10.47 -8.80
N VAL A 37 6.53 9.70 -8.38
CA VAL A 37 6.37 8.70 -7.31
C VAL A 37 5.92 9.38 -6.02
N ALA A 38 4.85 8.86 -5.41
CA ALA A 38 4.32 9.38 -4.17
C ALA A 38 5.19 9.03 -2.96
N GLU A 39 5.34 9.97 -2.03
CA GLU A 39 6.19 9.85 -0.82
C GLU A 39 5.39 9.40 0.42
N ASN A 40 4.17 8.88 0.22
CA ASN A 40 3.24 8.47 1.27
C ASN A 40 2.79 9.61 2.22
N HIS A 41 2.75 10.84 1.73
CA HIS A 41 2.07 11.97 2.36
C HIS A 41 1.23 12.74 1.33
N HIS A 42 0.30 13.57 1.81
CA HIS A 42 -0.77 14.14 0.99
C HIS A 42 -0.35 15.35 0.13
N VAL A 43 0.77 16.00 0.46
CA VAL A 43 1.22 17.23 -0.23
C VAL A 43 2.18 16.87 -1.37
N ALA A 44 1.84 17.25 -2.60
CA ALA A 44 2.72 17.04 -3.76
C ALA A 44 3.85 18.09 -3.82
N PRO A 45 5.01 17.78 -4.44
CA PRO A 45 6.16 18.69 -4.51
C PRO A 45 5.92 20.05 -5.16
N ILE A 46 4.88 20.20 -5.98
CA ILE A 46 4.52 21.48 -6.60
C ILE A 46 3.77 22.43 -5.64
N HIS A 47 3.25 21.91 -4.53
CA HIS A 47 2.47 22.70 -3.59
C HIS A 47 3.39 23.61 -2.75
N PRO A 48 3.03 24.89 -2.51
CA PRO A 48 3.86 25.81 -1.73
C PRO A 48 4.17 25.33 -0.30
N GLU A 49 3.29 24.52 0.28
CA GLU A 49 3.45 23.96 1.63
C GLU A 49 4.13 22.58 1.64
N TYR A 50 4.74 22.16 0.52
CA TYR A 50 5.49 20.91 0.48
C TYR A 50 6.64 20.93 1.48
N TYR A 51 6.80 19.83 2.20
CA TYR A 51 7.90 19.57 3.08
C TYR A 51 8.37 18.13 2.89
N GLU A 52 9.63 17.95 2.52
CA GLU A 52 10.21 16.63 2.28
C GLU A 52 10.27 15.84 3.59
N LEU A 53 9.69 14.64 3.58
CA LEU A 53 9.75 13.69 4.69
C LEU A 53 10.67 12.52 4.33
N PRO A 54 11.24 11.83 5.34
CA PRO A 54 12.01 10.62 5.09
C PRO A 54 11.19 9.59 4.30
N LYS A 55 11.78 9.07 3.23
CA LYS A 55 11.13 8.08 2.36
C LYS A 55 10.84 6.80 3.12
N VAL A 56 9.62 6.29 2.97
CA VAL A 56 9.24 4.96 3.45
C VAL A 56 9.51 3.96 2.32
N ALA A 57 10.60 3.20 2.45
CA ALA A 57 10.96 2.16 1.48
C ALA A 57 10.11 0.89 1.69
N ARG A 58 9.86 0.15 0.60
CA ARG A 58 9.26 -1.18 0.66
C ARG A 58 10.13 -2.12 1.48
N ASP A 59 9.53 -2.82 2.43
CA ASP A 59 10.16 -3.83 3.29
C ASP A 59 9.18 -4.98 3.54
N PRO A 60 9.12 -5.98 2.64
CA PRO A 60 8.17 -7.08 2.73
C PRO A 60 8.41 -7.95 3.98
N ALA A 61 9.66 -8.07 4.43
CA ALA A 61 10.01 -8.85 5.61
C ALA A 61 9.45 -8.20 6.88
N LYS A 62 9.62 -6.88 7.01
CA LYS A 62 9.05 -6.12 8.13
C LYS A 62 7.53 -6.04 8.06
N ALA A 63 6.95 -5.93 6.86
CA ALA A 63 5.51 -5.99 6.68
C ALA A 63 4.93 -7.31 7.24
N LYS A 64 5.52 -8.44 6.86
CA LYS A 64 5.12 -9.77 7.37
C LYS A 64 5.29 -9.88 8.89
N ALA A 65 6.40 -9.38 9.43
CA ALA A 65 6.64 -9.38 10.88
C ALA A 65 5.58 -8.57 11.64
N LEU A 66 5.23 -7.37 11.17
CA LEU A 66 4.19 -6.53 11.78
C LEU A 66 2.80 -7.19 11.75
N MET A 67 2.45 -7.90 10.67
CA MET A 67 1.20 -8.67 10.62
C MET A 67 1.19 -9.80 11.65
N ALA A 68 2.31 -10.51 11.83
CA ALA A 68 2.44 -11.55 12.84
C ALA A 68 2.33 -10.97 14.27
N GLU A 69 3.01 -9.85 14.53
CA GLU A 69 2.93 -9.15 15.82
C GLU A 69 1.53 -8.63 16.15
N ALA A 70 0.76 -8.23 15.14
CA ALA A 70 -0.64 -7.82 15.29
C ALA A 70 -1.61 -9.02 15.44
N GLY A 71 -1.11 -10.26 15.31
CA GLY A 71 -1.94 -11.46 15.30
C GLY A 71 -2.83 -11.58 14.05
N GLN A 72 -2.45 -10.95 12.94
CA GLN A 72 -3.24 -10.86 11.70
C GLN A 72 -2.57 -11.54 10.50
N ALA A 73 -1.56 -12.38 10.72
CA ALA A 73 -0.83 -13.07 9.64
C ALA A 73 -1.74 -13.89 8.72
N ASP A 74 -2.85 -14.41 9.24
CA ASP A 74 -3.79 -15.23 8.48
C ASP A 74 -5.00 -14.48 7.93
N PHE A 75 -5.16 -13.19 8.26
CA PHE A 75 -6.28 -12.39 7.83
C PHE A 75 -6.20 -12.12 6.31
N GLU A 76 -7.31 -12.37 5.59
CA GLU A 76 -7.41 -12.02 4.17
C GLU A 76 -7.99 -10.60 4.03
N HIS A 77 -7.17 -9.70 3.50
CA HIS A 77 -7.56 -8.32 3.24
C HIS A 77 -8.42 -8.23 1.97
N GLU A 78 -9.40 -7.33 2.00
CA GLU A 78 -10.15 -6.94 0.81
C GLU A 78 -9.60 -5.60 0.29
N LEU A 79 -9.11 -5.61 -0.95
CA LEU A 79 -8.67 -4.43 -1.68
C LEU A 79 -9.75 -4.04 -2.69
N ILE A 80 -10.54 -3.02 -2.33
CA ILE A 80 -11.64 -2.53 -3.16
C ILE A 80 -11.10 -1.50 -4.15
N THR A 81 -11.36 -1.73 -5.43
CA THR A 81 -10.90 -0.86 -6.53
C THR A 81 -12.01 -0.68 -7.56
N VAL A 82 -11.97 0.40 -8.32
CA VAL A 82 -12.82 0.51 -9.52
C VAL A 82 -12.14 -0.21 -10.69
N ASP A 83 -12.94 -0.77 -11.60
CA ASP A 83 -12.45 -1.59 -12.72
C ASP A 83 -12.01 -0.79 -13.95
N GLU A 84 -11.90 0.52 -13.84
CA GLU A 84 -11.42 1.40 -14.91
C GLU A 84 -9.89 1.32 -15.06
N ASP A 85 -9.42 1.24 -16.31
CA ASP A 85 -8.03 1.06 -16.78
C ASP A 85 -6.92 1.20 -15.72
N TRP A 86 -6.50 2.42 -15.42
CA TRP A 86 -5.33 2.66 -14.56
C TRP A 86 -5.58 2.32 -13.09
N HIS A 87 -6.82 2.42 -12.63
CA HIS A 87 -7.20 1.99 -11.28
C HIS A 87 -7.08 0.48 -11.12
N LYS A 88 -7.56 -0.28 -12.12
CA LYS A 88 -7.46 -1.73 -12.15
C LYS A 88 -6.00 -2.19 -12.12
N ASN A 89 -5.18 -1.67 -13.02
CA ASN A 89 -3.76 -2.05 -13.11
C ASN A 89 -2.99 -1.69 -11.84
N THR A 90 -3.30 -0.52 -11.24
CA THR A 90 -2.73 -0.09 -9.96
C THR A 90 -3.13 -1.04 -8.82
N GLY A 91 -4.40 -1.40 -8.75
CA GLY A 91 -4.93 -2.36 -7.78
C GLY A 91 -4.30 -3.74 -7.89
N ASP A 92 -4.17 -4.26 -9.11
CA ASP A 92 -3.55 -5.57 -9.38
C ASP A 92 -2.05 -5.55 -9.00
N ALA A 93 -1.32 -4.47 -9.29
CA ALA A 93 0.07 -4.31 -8.89
C ALA A 93 0.25 -4.28 -7.36
N ILE A 94 -0.63 -3.57 -6.65
CA ILE A 94 -0.64 -3.55 -5.17
C ILE A 94 -0.94 -4.94 -4.61
N ALA A 95 -1.98 -5.61 -5.12
CA ALA A 95 -2.39 -6.92 -4.66
C ALA A 95 -1.29 -7.98 -4.87
N ALA A 96 -0.59 -7.93 -6.02
CA ALA A 96 0.56 -8.80 -6.28
C ALA A 96 1.67 -8.58 -5.25
N GLN A 97 2.07 -7.34 -5.00
CA GLN A 97 3.14 -7.04 -4.05
C GLN A 97 2.80 -7.41 -2.60
N MET A 98 1.54 -7.28 -2.20
CA MET A 98 1.07 -7.75 -0.90
C MET A 98 1.17 -9.27 -0.77
N ARG A 99 0.80 -10.02 -1.83
CA ARG A 99 0.96 -11.49 -1.84
C ARG A 99 2.43 -11.90 -1.80
N ASP A 100 3.31 -11.20 -2.51
CA ASP A 100 4.76 -11.42 -2.45
C ASP A 100 5.32 -11.19 -1.04
N ALA A 101 4.75 -10.25 -0.29
CA ALA A 101 5.07 -10.01 1.11
C ALA A 101 4.47 -11.06 2.07
N GLY A 102 3.70 -12.02 1.56
CA GLY A 102 3.03 -13.05 2.35
C GLY A 102 1.76 -12.57 3.04
N ILE A 103 1.15 -11.47 2.57
CA ILE A 103 -0.11 -10.93 3.09
C ILE A 103 -1.24 -11.39 2.16
N LYS A 104 -2.24 -12.08 2.73
CA LYS A 104 -3.41 -12.55 1.97
C LYS A 104 -4.27 -11.37 1.56
N VAL A 105 -4.57 -11.26 0.27
CA VAL A 105 -5.43 -10.20 -0.25
C VAL A 105 -6.27 -10.70 -1.41
N LYS A 106 -7.54 -10.33 -1.38
CA LYS A 106 -8.51 -10.45 -2.45
C LYS A 106 -8.82 -9.06 -2.97
N ARG A 107 -8.71 -8.86 -4.28
CA ARG A 107 -9.15 -7.62 -4.93
C ARG A 107 -10.61 -7.77 -5.33
N THR A 108 -11.41 -6.75 -5.04
CA THR A 108 -12.83 -6.65 -5.37
C THR A 108 -13.09 -5.35 -6.12
#